data_AF-A0A4U7EW65-F1
#
_entry.id   AF-A0A4U7EW65-F1
#
_cell.length_a   1.000
_cell.length_b   1.000
_cell.length_c   1.000
_cell.angle_alpha   90.00
_cell.angle_beta   90.00
_cell.angle_gamma   90.00
#
_symmetry.space_group_name_H-M   'P 1'
#
loop_
_entity.id
_entity.type
_entity.pdbx_description
1 polymer ?
#
loop_
_entity_poly.entity_id
_entity_poly.type
_entity_poly.pdbx_seq_one_letter_code
_entity_poly.pdbx_strand_id
1 'polypeptide(L)'
;MSDVETAIREAFEHTEYDLGNVAVNRRQVRVPVRQESADPDALRAVIEEALGADALATVTVTTERIGGEDTVGTVVSFRHRS
;
A
#
# COMPACT_ATOMS: atom_id res chain seq x y z
N MET A 1 11.17 -9.05 -6.72
CA MET A 1 10.87 -7.72 -6.22
C MET A 1 10.79 -6.79 -7.42
N SER A 2 9.66 -6.11 -7.62
CA SER A 2 9.49 -5.11 -8.69
C SER A 2 9.92 -3.72 -8.19
N ASP A 3 10.34 -2.81 -9.07
CA ASP A 3 10.70 -1.43 -8.68
C ASP A 3 9.62 -0.75 -7.83
N VAL A 4 8.34 -0.96 -8.16
CA VAL A 4 7.20 -0.44 -7.40
C VAL A 4 7.11 -1.05 -6.00
N GLU A 5 7.40 -2.35 -5.87
CA GLU A 5 7.41 -3.02 -4.57
C GLU A 5 8.53 -2.48 -3.68
N THR A 6 9.72 -2.27 -4.25
CA THR A 6 10.87 -1.69 -3.54
C THR A 6 10.56 -0.27 -3.06
N ALA A 7 10.12 0.61 -3.96
CA ALA A 7 9.80 2.00 -3.62
C ALA A 7 8.74 2.12 -2.52
N ILE A 8 7.70 1.28 -2.56
CA ILE A 8 6.67 1.27 -1.49
C ILE A 8 7.26 0.78 -0.18
N ARG A 9 8.06 -0.30 -0.19
CA ARG A 9 8.67 -0.80 1.05
C ARG A 9 9.57 0.26 1.67
N GLU A 10 10.45 0.88 0.89
CA GLU A 10 11.35 1.93 1.36
C GLU A 10 10.60 3.15 1.91
N ALA A 11 9.54 3.60 1.23
CA ALA A 11 8.74 4.73 1.72
C ALA A 11 8.08 4.43 3.08
N PHE A 12 7.59 3.20 3.27
CA PHE A 12 6.96 2.80 4.52
C PHE A 12 7.96 2.50 5.65
N GLU A 13 9.23 2.18 5.35
CA GLU A 13 10.29 2.05 6.36
C GLU A 13 10.54 3.34 7.16
N HIS A 14 10.19 4.50 6.58
CA HIS A 14 10.27 5.80 7.23
C HIS A 14 9.00 6.17 8.02
N THR A 15 8.04 5.25 8.11
CA THR A 15 6.76 5.45 8.80
C THR A 15 6.60 4.49 9.98
N GLU A 16 5.55 4.71 10.77
CA GLU A 16 5.15 3.79 11.84
C GLU A 16 4.35 2.57 11.34
N TYR A 17 4.03 2.53 10.05
CA TYR A 17 3.16 1.51 9.48
C TYR A 17 3.95 0.24 9.14
N ASP A 18 3.42 -0.91 9.58
CA ASP A 18 4.04 -2.21 9.31
C ASP A 18 3.34 -2.83 8.10
N LEU A 19 4.13 -3.12 7.06
CA LEU A 19 3.62 -3.70 5.82
C LEU A 19 3.62 -5.22 5.88
N GLY A 20 2.50 -5.79 5.44
CA GLY A 20 2.44 -7.18 5.03
C GLY A 20 3.12 -7.42 3.68
N ASN A 21 2.75 -8.52 3.03
CA ASN A 21 3.32 -8.84 1.71
C ASN A 21 2.71 -7.95 0.62
N VAL A 22 3.49 -6.99 0.11
CA VAL A 22 3.08 -6.14 -1.02
C VAL A 22 2.89 -7.01 -2.26
N ALA A 23 1.69 -7.00 -2.83
CA ALA A 23 1.35 -7.82 -3.99
C ALA A 23 1.17 -6.93 -5.23
N VAL A 24 1.91 -7.24 -6.29
CA VAL A 24 1.80 -6.55 -7.58
C VAL A 24 1.26 -7.53 -8.62
N ASN A 25 0.11 -7.21 -9.21
CA ASN A 25 -0.50 -8.00 -10.28
C ASN A 25 -0.76 -7.12 -11.51
N ARG A 26 0.07 -7.31 -12.54
CA ARG A 26 0.10 -6.54 -13.80
C ARG A 26 0.30 -5.04 -13.59
N ARG A 27 -0.76 -4.34 -13.19
CA ARG A 27 -0.77 -2.90 -12.88
C ARG A 27 -1.44 -2.57 -11.56
N GLN A 28 -2.04 -3.55 -10.91
CA GLN A 28 -2.69 -3.36 -9.62
C GLN A 28 -1.71 -3.70 -8.51
N VAL A 29 -1.53 -2.77 -7.59
CA VAL A 29 -0.71 -2.92 -6.40
C VAL A 29 -1.64 -3.03 -5.20
N ARG A 30 -1.35 -3.98 -4.31
CA ARG A 30 -2.01 -4.13 -3.02
C ARG A 30 -0.96 -4.05 -1.92
N VAL A 31 -1.13 -3.10 -1.03
CA VAL A 31 -0.25 -2.80 0.09
C VAL A 31 -1.02 -3.09 1.38
N PRO A 32 -0.88 -4.31 1.94
CA PRO A 32 -1.45 -4.63 3.24
C PRO A 32 -0.66 -3.93 4.36
N VAL A 33 -1.38 -3.24 5.23
CA VAL A 33 -0.89 -2.55 6.42
C VAL A 33 -1.45 -3.28 7.63
N ARG A 34 -0.58 -3.79 8.51
CA ARG A 34 -0.98 -4.64 9.64
C ARG A 34 -1.69 -3.88 10.77
N GLN A 35 -1.78 -2.56 10.70
CA GLN A 35 -2.55 -1.76 11.65
C GLN A 35 -4.04 -1.68 11.25
N GLU A 36 -4.91 -1.96 12.23
CA GLU A 36 -6.37 -1.96 12.07
C GLU A 36 -6.96 -0.55 11.90
N SER A 37 -6.29 0.48 12.42
CA SER A 37 -6.73 1.88 12.41
C SER A 37 -5.72 2.81 11.71
N ALA A 38 -5.09 2.33 10.64
CA ALA A 38 -4.20 3.18 9.85
C ALA A 38 -5.00 4.30 9.17
N ASP A 39 -4.46 5.52 9.21
CA ASP A 39 -5.12 6.69 8.65
C ASP A 39 -5.12 6.62 7.11
N PRO A 40 -6.29 6.61 6.45
CA PRO A 40 -6.35 6.45 5.00
C PRO A 40 -5.66 7.56 4.22
N ASP A 41 -5.66 8.79 4.72
CA ASP A 41 -5.06 9.93 4.05
C ASP A 41 -3.54 9.95 4.26
N ALA A 42 -3.05 9.55 5.44
CA ALA A 42 -1.63 9.31 5.66
C ALA A 42 -1.09 8.21 4.74
N LEU A 43 -1.81 7.08 4.63
CA LEU A 43 -1.42 5.98 3.75
C LEU A 43 -1.37 6.39 2.28
N ARG A 44 -2.32 7.23 1.83
CA ARG A 44 -2.29 7.80 0.47
C ARG A 44 -1.09 8.70 0.27
N ALA A 45 -0.82 9.60 1.21
CA ALA A 45 0.30 10.53 1.12
C ALA A 45 1.65 9.79 0.98
N VAL A 46 1.87 8.72 1.75
CA VAL A 46 3.10 7.91 1.65
C VAL A 46 3.24 7.27 0.27
N ILE A 47 2.16 6.73 -0.30
CA ILE A 47 2.19 6.11 -1.63
C ILE A 47 2.40 7.17 -2.74
N GLU A 48 1.78 8.33 -2.60
CA GLU A 48 1.95 9.46 -3.52
C GLU A 48 3.37 10.02 -3.47
N GLU A 49 3.99 10.07 -2.29
CA GLU A 49 5.40 10.47 -2.14
C GLU A 49 6.34 9.44 -2.78
N ALA A 50 6.05 8.14 -2.59
CA ALA A 50 6.89 7.06 -3.10
C ALA A 50 6.89 6.95 -4.64
N LEU A 51 5.73 7.13 -5.28
CA LEU A 51 5.53 6.84 -6.70
C LEU A 51 5.23 8.08 -7.54
N GLY A 52 4.91 9.21 -6.91
CA GLY A 52 4.39 10.41 -7.55
C GLY A 52 2.88 10.31 -7.81
N ALA A 53 2.15 11.39 -7.49
CA ALA A 53 0.69 11.45 -7.65
C ALA A 53 0.22 11.19 -9.10
N ASP A 54 0.98 11.63 -10.10
CA ASP A 54 0.66 11.43 -11.52
C ASP A 54 0.79 9.96 -11.98
N ALA A 55 1.54 9.14 -11.25
CA ALA A 55 1.73 7.73 -11.55
C ALA A 55 0.56 6.85 -11.06
N LEU A 56 -0.40 7.40 -10.32
CA LEU A 56 -1.47 6.64 -9.69
C LEU A 56 -2.81 6.82 -10.43
N ALA A 57 -3.38 5.72 -10.89
CA ALA A 57 -4.73 5.63 -11.42
C ALA A 57 -5.64 5.01 -10.35
N THR A 58 -6.22 5.85 -9.47
CA THR A 58 -7.17 5.49 -8.40
C THR A 58 -6.54 4.80 -7.19
N VAL A 59 -6.52 5.46 -6.03
CA VAL A 59 -6.08 4.91 -4.75
C VAL A 59 -7.28 4.63 -3.84
N THR A 60 -7.51 3.35 -3.57
CA THR A 60 -8.58 2.86 -2.70
C THR A 60 -7.97 2.34 -1.40
N VAL A 61 -8.50 2.78 -0.26
CA VAL A 61 -8.10 2.28 1.07
C VAL A 61 -9.29 1.53 1.64
N THR A 62 -9.09 0.28 2.06
CA THR A 62 -10.16 -0.58 2.57
C THR A 62 -9.68 -1.34 3.79
N THR A 63 -10.50 -1.46 4.83
CA THR A 63 -10.21 -2.36 5.95
C THR A 63 -10.66 -3.77 5.58
N GLU A 64 -9.74 -4.74 5.63
CA GLU A 64 -10.02 -6.15 5.34
C GLU A 64 -9.11 -7.08 6.14
N ARG A 65 -9.41 -8.39 6.16
CA ARG A 65 -8.51 -9.38 6.78
C ARG A 65 -7.31 -9.63 5.89
N ILE A 66 -6.11 -9.56 6.47
CA ILE A 66 -4.83 -9.69 5.79
C ILE A 66 -4.23 -11.07 6.09
N GLY A 67 -3.96 -11.84 5.04
CA GLY A 67 -3.04 -12.97 5.12
C GLY A 67 -3.62 -14.31 5.63
N GLY A 68 -4.91 -14.59 5.43
CA GLY A 68 -5.51 -15.89 5.75
C GLY A 68 -5.66 -16.22 7.25
N GLU A 69 -4.95 -15.48 8.11
CA GLU A 69 -5.12 -15.44 9.56
C GLU A 69 -6.09 -14.31 9.97
N ASP A 70 -6.60 -14.35 11.20
CA ASP A 70 -7.56 -13.38 11.79
C ASP A 70 -7.02 -11.94 11.95
N THR A 71 -5.90 -11.59 11.29
CA THR A 71 -5.34 -10.24 11.31
C THR A 71 -6.23 -9.29 10.50
N VAL A 72 -6.98 -8.43 11.18
CA VAL A 72 -7.69 -7.32 10.55
C VAL A 72 -6.70 -6.18 10.33
N GLY A 73 -6.65 -5.64 9.12
CA GLY A 73 -5.77 -4.53 8.81
C GLY A 73 -6.31 -3.66 7.69
N THR A 74 -5.49 -2.72 7.26
CA THR A 74 -5.85 -1.77 6.21
C THR A 74 -5.14 -2.17 4.92
N VAL A 75 -5.86 -2.31 3.82
CA VAL A 75 -5.29 -2.61 2.51
C VAL A 75 -5.46 -1.40 1.62
N VAL A 76 -4.33 -0.87 1.16
CA VAL A 76 -4.31 0.14 0.11
C VAL A 76 -4.16 -0.55 -1.23
N SER A 77 -5.06 -0.25 -2.16
CA SER A 77 -5.05 -0.79 -3.51
C SER A 77 -5.08 0.33 -4.53
N PHE A 78 -4.17 0.29 -5.50
CA PHE A 78 -4.14 1.27 -6.57
C PHE A 78 -3.66 0.67 -7.89
N ARG A 79 -3.87 1.39 -8.99
CA ARG A 79 -3.24 1.06 -10.27
C ARG A 79 -2.11 2.03 -10.60
N HIS A 80 -1.02 1.50 -11.13
CA HIS A 80 0.07 2.31 -11.68
C HIS A 80 -0.25 2.70 -13.14
N ARG A 81 -0.02 3.97 -13.51
CA ARG A 81 0.02 4.44 -14.89
C ARG A 81 1.42 4.14 -15.43
N SER A 82 1.50 3.27 -16.43
CA SER A 82 2.74 2.95 -17.14
C SER A 82 3.23 4.13 -17.96
#